data_AF-A0A938P2S5-F1
#
_entry.id   AF-A0A938P2S5-F1
#
_cell.length_a   1.000
_cell.length_b   1.000
_cell.length_c   1.000
_cell.angle_alpha   90.00
_cell.angle_beta   90.00
_cell.angle_gamma   90.00
#
_symmetry.space_group_name_H-M   'P 1'
#
loop_
_entity.id
_entity.type
_entity.pdbx_description
1 polymer ?
#
loop_
_entity_poly.entity_id
_entity_poly.type
_entity_poly.pdbx_seq_one_letter_code
_entity_poly.pdbx_strand_id
1 'polypeptide(L)'
;MPLLNSLRNAILDSLFQGELFMSRVCDMCGKGPMTGNRIVRHGLAKYKGGIGLHTTGITQRRFLPNLRSIRIKDGPNSRQIKICASCLKSADIVKA
;
A
#
# COMPACT_ATOMS: atom_id res chain seq x y z
N MET A 1 34.32 38.75 3.53
CA MET A 1 33.86 37.35 3.69
C MET A 1 32.40 37.33 4.11
N PRO A 2 31.47 37.21 3.14
CA PRO A 2 30.11 36.80 3.38
C PRO A 2 29.85 35.40 2.78
N LEU A 3 29.28 34.53 3.61
CA LEU A 3 28.22 33.60 3.21
C LEU A 3 28.54 32.63 2.06
N LEU A 4 29.49 31.74 2.32
CA LEU A 4 29.56 30.38 1.75
C LEU A 4 28.34 29.53 2.18
N ASN A 5 27.13 30.02 1.93
CA ASN A 5 25.88 29.38 2.35
C ASN A 5 24.78 29.41 1.29
N SER A 6 25.14 29.51 0.01
CA SER A 6 24.18 29.39 -1.11
C SER A 6 24.44 28.19 -2.04
N LEU A 7 25.44 27.35 -1.76
CA LEU A 7 25.78 26.19 -2.61
C LEU A 7 25.83 24.85 -1.87
N ARG A 8 25.42 24.80 -0.59
CA ARG A 8 25.35 23.54 0.18
C ARG A 8 23.99 22.83 0.13
N ASN A 9 22.94 23.49 -0.33
CA ASN A 9 21.60 22.89 -0.37
C ASN A 9 21.11 22.54 -1.79
N ALA A 10 21.91 22.78 -2.84
CA ALA A 10 21.52 22.43 -4.22
C ALA A 10 22.00 21.02 -4.67
N ILE A 11 22.81 20.33 -3.86
CA ILE A 11 23.33 18.98 -4.16
C ILE A 11 22.62 17.88 -3.33
N LEU A 12 21.95 18.25 -2.23
CA LEU A 12 21.18 17.30 -1.42
C LEU A 12 19.74 17.08 -1.90
N ASP A 13 19.21 17.98 -2.74
CA ASP A 13 17.85 17.86 -3.30
C ASP A 13 17.78 16.99 -4.57
N SER A 14 18.92 16.56 -5.14
CA SER A 14 18.97 15.82 -6.42
C SER A 14 19.23 14.31 -6.28
N LEU A 15 19.33 13.78 -5.05
CA LEU A 15 19.58 12.35 -4.79
C LEU A 15 18.37 11.57 -4.25
N PHE A 16 17.19 12.18 -4.15
CA PHE A 16 16.03 11.57 -3.46
C PHE A 16 14.79 11.32 -4.35
N GLN A 17 14.95 11.24 -5.68
CA GLN A 17 13.86 10.80 -6.59
C GLN A 17 14.29 9.57 -7.39
N GLY A 18 14.65 8.53 -6.65
CA GLY A 18 14.96 7.20 -7.20
C GLY A 18 14.53 6.07 -6.27
N GLU A 19 13.58 6.32 -5.34
CA GLU A 19 13.05 5.26 -4.50
C GLU A 19 12.21 4.30 -5.37
N LEU A 20 12.83 3.15 -5.65
CA LEU A 20 12.26 1.86 -6.01
C LEU A 20 10.72 1.86 -6.00
N PHE A 21 10.12 2.15 -7.16
CA PHE A 21 8.69 2.04 -7.41
C PHE A 21 8.25 0.58 -7.17
N MET A 22 7.94 0.25 -5.91
CA MET A 22 7.28 -1.01 -5.60
C MET A 22 5.91 -0.98 -6.25
N SER A 23 5.73 -1.85 -7.23
CA SER A 23 4.52 -1.99 -8.01
C SER A 23 3.42 -2.58 -7.12
N ARG A 24 2.70 -1.72 -6.38
CA ARG A 24 1.50 -1.93 -5.52
C ARG A 24 1.70 -1.44 -4.08
N VAL A 25 2.17 -0.20 -3.93
CA VAL A 25 2.11 0.53 -2.65
C VAL A 25 1.09 1.67 -2.78
N CYS A 26 0.43 2.01 -1.67
CA CYS A 26 -0.40 3.20 -1.60
C CYS A 26 0.46 4.45 -1.38
N ASP A 27 0.32 5.45 -2.23
CA ASP A 27 1.11 6.68 -2.17
C ASP A 27 0.80 7.53 -0.92
N MET A 28 -0.37 7.34 -0.30
CA MET A 28 -0.82 8.10 0.88
C MET A 28 -0.45 7.45 2.22
N CYS A 29 -0.49 6.11 2.32
CA CYS A 29 -0.35 5.40 3.60
C CYS A 29 0.71 4.30 3.60
N GLY A 30 1.41 4.10 2.49
CA GLY A 30 2.48 3.10 2.38
C GLY A 30 2.00 1.64 2.43
N LYS A 31 0.69 1.35 2.38
CA LYS A 31 0.18 -0.03 2.38
C LYS A 31 0.73 -0.81 1.20
N GLY A 32 1.53 -1.82 1.48
CA GLY A 32 2.14 -2.72 0.50
C GLY A 32 1.57 -4.15 0.53
N PRO A 33 2.06 -5.03 -0.35
CA PRO A 33 1.71 -6.44 -0.33
C PRO A 33 2.26 -7.13 0.93
N MET A 34 1.44 -7.96 1.57
CA MET A 34 1.83 -8.76 2.73
C MET A 34 1.80 -10.24 2.38
N THR A 35 2.64 -11.05 3.04
CA THR A 35 2.63 -12.51 2.89
C THR A 35 1.80 -13.15 4.01
N GLY A 36 1.10 -14.23 3.70
CA GLY A 36 0.55 -15.11 4.73
C GLY A 36 0.06 -16.43 4.14
N ASN A 37 -0.73 -17.18 4.89
CA ASN A 37 -1.07 -18.56 4.53
C ASN A 37 -2.56 -18.72 4.18
N ARG A 38 -2.84 -19.58 3.20
CA ARG A 38 -4.16 -20.17 2.95
C ARG A 38 -4.22 -21.49 3.71
N ILE A 39 -5.05 -21.55 4.74
CA ILE A 39 -5.25 -22.74 5.57
C ILE A 39 -6.56 -23.39 5.14
N VAL A 40 -6.49 -24.63 4.66
CA VAL A 40 -7.66 -25.44 4.30
C VAL A 40 -7.98 -26.36 5.47
N ARG A 41 -9.20 -26.26 5.99
CA ARG A 41 -9.70 -27.09 7.09
C ARG A 41 -10.94 -27.86 6.66
N HIS A 42 -11.02 -29.12 7.06
CA HIS A 42 -12.15 -30.01 6.77
C HIS A 42 -12.80 -30.49 8.08
N GLY A 43 -14.06 -30.92 7.96
CA GLY A 43 -14.88 -31.34 9.10
C GLY A 43 -15.78 -30.23 9.64
N LEU A 44 -16.50 -30.56 10.70
CA LEU A 44 -17.41 -29.64 11.38
C LEU A 44 -16.77 -29.18 12.70
N ALA A 45 -16.91 -27.90 13.04
CA ALA A 45 -16.36 -27.37 14.28
C ALA A 45 -17.03 -28.02 15.51
N LYS A 46 -16.26 -28.19 16.60
CA LYS A 46 -16.74 -28.85 17.83
C LYS A 46 -17.99 -28.18 18.41
N TYR A 47 -18.05 -26.85 18.38
CA TYR A 47 -19.21 -26.10 18.87
C TYR A 47 -20.50 -26.35 18.08
N LYS A 48 -20.41 -26.92 16.86
CA LYS A 48 -21.57 -27.31 16.05
C LYS A 48 -21.94 -28.80 16.22
N GLY A 49 -21.38 -29.49 17.22
CA GLY A 49 -21.61 -30.91 17.47
C GLY A 49 -20.79 -31.86 16.59
N GLY A 50 -19.75 -31.36 15.91
CA GLY A 50 -18.83 -32.17 15.12
C GLY A 50 -17.61 -32.69 15.91
N ILE A 51 -16.89 -33.66 15.34
CA ILE A 51 -15.62 -34.19 15.91
C ILE A 51 -14.54 -33.10 16.00
N GLY A 52 -14.51 -32.18 15.03
CA GLY A 52 -13.58 -31.05 14.98
C GLY A 52 -13.11 -30.70 13.56
N LEU A 53 -12.53 -29.51 13.42
CA LEU A 53 -11.89 -29.07 12.19
C LEU A 53 -10.43 -29.58 12.17
N HIS A 54 -10.06 -30.38 11.16
CA HIS A 54 -8.68 -30.78 10.92
C HIS A 54 -8.06 -29.95 9.79
N THR A 55 -6.76 -29.67 9.87
CA THR A 55 -6.04 -28.92 8.84
C THR A 55 -5.51 -29.89 7.80
N THR A 56 -5.94 -29.72 6.55
CA THR A 56 -5.59 -30.61 5.43
C THR A 56 -4.46 -30.03 4.58
N GLY A 57 -4.28 -28.71 4.59
CA GLY A 57 -3.20 -28.08 3.84
C GLY A 57 -2.94 -26.64 4.24
N ILE A 58 -1.68 -26.25 4.12
CA ILE A 58 -1.20 -24.88 4.33
C ILE A 58 -0.37 -24.50 3.10
N THR A 59 -0.82 -23.48 2.37
CA THR A 59 -0.10 -22.93 1.22
C THR A 59 0.17 -21.44 1.39
N GLN A 60 1.29 -20.95 0.87
CA GLN A 60 1.61 -19.53 0.93
C GLN A 60 0.74 -18.73 -0.05
N ARG A 61 0.29 -17.54 0.36
CA ARG A 61 -0.44 -16.58 -0.47
C ARG A 61 0.06 -15.17 -0.21
N ARG A 62 -0.16 -14.29 -1.19
CA ARG A 62 0.07 -12.84 -1.04
C ARG A 62 -1.25 -12.12 -0.82
N PHE A 63 -1.29 -11.23 0.16
CA PHE A 63 -2.38 -10.29 0.41
C PHE A 63 -2.04 -8.98 -0.29
N LEU A 64 -2.73 -8.71 -1.38
CA LEU A 64 -2.57 -7.45 -2.12
C LEU A 64 -3.50 -6.38 -1.53
N PRO A 65 -3.01 -5.16 -1.30
CA PRO A 65 -3.89 -4.05 -0.94
C PRO A 65 -4.86 -3.75 -2.08
N ASN A 66 -6.11 -3.39 -1.74
CA ASN A 66 -7.10 -2.91 -2.72
C ASN A 66 -6.73 -1.48 -3.13
N LEU A 67 -5.77 -1.37 -4.05
CA LEU A 67 -5.32 -0.13 -4.64
C LEU A 67 -6.17 0.22 -5.86
N ARG A 68 -6.51 1.49 -5.98
CA ARG A 68 -7.21 2.08 -7.12
C ARG A 68 -6.39 3.24 -7.64
N SER A 69 -6.25 3.30 -8.96
CA SER A 69 -5.62 4.43 -9.62
C SER A 69 -6.66 5.52 -9.83
N ILE A 70 -6.46 6.68 -9.24
CA ILE A 70 -7.36 7.83 -9.38
C ILE A 70 -6.60 9.04 -9.89
N ARG A 71 -7.32 9.96 -10.56
CA ARG A 71 -6.79 11.28 -10.92
C ARG A 71 -7.14 12.28 -9.82
N ILE A 72 -6.14 12.99 -9.35
CA ILE A 72 -6.28 14.08 -8.39
C ILE A 72 -5.88 15.38 -9.07
N LYS A 73 -6.59 16.45 -8.74
CA LYS A 73 -6.20 17.82 -9.09
C LYS A 73 -5.17 18.31 -8.06
N ASP A 74 -3.93 18.49 -8.49
CA ASP A 74 -2.87 19.10 -7.70
C ASP A 74 -2.49 20.44 -8.37
N GLY A 75 -3.33 21.46 -8.15
CA GLY A 75 -3.19 22.78 -8.78
C GLY A 75 -3.59 22.77 -10.28
N PRO A 76 -2.77 23.32 -11.20
CA PRO A 76 -3.09 23.40 -12.63
C PRO A 76 -2.96 22.07 -13.37
N ASN A 77 -2.26 21.10 -12.77
CA ASN A 77 -1.99 19.80 -13.36
C ASN A 77 -2.77 18.70 -12.63
N SER A 78 -3.30 17.75 -13.38
CA SER A 78 -3.86 16.52 -12.80
C SER A 78 -2.81 15.42 -12.79
N ARG A 79 -2.58 14.77 -11.66
CA ARG A 79 -1.72 13.58 -11.57
C ARG A 79 -2.52 12.33 -11.24
N GLN A 80 -1.99 11.19 -11.68
CA GLN A 80 -2.55 9.89 -11.36
C GLN A 80 -1.77 9.27 -10.20
N ILE A 81 -2.46 8.91 -9.13
CA ILE A 81 -1.85 8.25 -7.97
C ILE A 81 -2.58 6.96 -7.61
N LYS A 82 -1.88 6.03 -6.93
CA LYS A 82 -2.41 4.75 -6.46
C LYS A 82 -2.80 4.87 -5.00
N ILE A 83 -4.10 4.76 -4.74
CA ILE A 83 -4.67 4.95 -3.41
C ILE A 83 -5.38 3.70 -2.92
N CYS A 84 -5.24 3.42 -1.62
CA CYS A 84 -5.94 2.34 -0.95
C CYS A 84 -7.44 2.66 -0.78
N ALA A 85 -8.33 1.67 -0.90
CA ALA A 85 -9.77 1.91 -0.75
C ALA A 85 -10.17 2.57 0.59
N SER A 86 -9.46 2.26 1.68
CA SER A 86 -9.65 2.89 2.99
C SER A 86 -9.30 4.38 2.97
N CYS A 87 -8.22 4.73 2.27
CA CYS A 87 -7.73 6.10 2.10
C CYS A 87 -8.68 6.90 1.19
N LEU A 88 -9.22 6.26 0.15
CA LEU A 88 -10.22 6.85 -0.75
C LEU A 88 -11.52 7.20 -0.02
N LYS A 89 -11.87 6.43 1.03
CA LYS A 89 -13.06 6.67 1.84
C LYS A 89 -12.84 7.78 2.88
N SER A 90 -11.65 7.87 3.45
CA SER A 90 -11.35 8.80 4.56
C SER A 90 -10.84 10.16 4.11
N ALA A 91 -10.35 10.29 2.88
CA ALA A 91 -9.75 11.53 2.43
C ALA A 91 -10.76 12.37 1.64
N ASP A 92 -10.81 13.67 1.95
CA ASP A 92 -11.47 14.73 1.19
C ASP A 92 -10.74 14.99 -0.13
N ILE A 93 -10.60 13.93 -0.95
CA ILE A 93 -9.91 14.01 -2.23
C ILE A 93 -10.85 14.70 -3.21
N VAL A 94 -10.45 15.88 -3.67
CA VAL A 94 -11.07 16.53 -4.83
C VAL A 94 -10.73 15.69 -6.05
N LYS A 95 -11.65 14.79 -6.40
CA LYS A 95 -11.58 14.02 -7.64
C LYS A 95 -11.59 15.00 -8.81
N ALA A 96 -10.71 14.76 -9.78
CA ALA A 96 -10.62 15.60 -10.97
C ALA A 96 -11.89 15.52 -11.82
#